data_AF-A0ABD3QZ20-F1
#
_entry.id   AF-A0ABD3QZ20-F1
#
_cell.length_a   1.000
_cell.length_b   1.000
_cell.length_c   1.000
_cell.angle_alpha   90.00
_cell.angle_beta   90.00
_cell.angle_gamma   90.00
#
_symmetry.space_group_name_H-M   'P 1'
#
loop_
_entity.id
_entity.type
_entity.pdbx_description
1 polymer ?
#
loop_
_entity_poly.entity_id
_entity_poly.type
_entity_poly.pdbx_seq_one_letter_code
_entity_poly.pdbx_strand_id
1 'polypeptide(L)'
;MSGSRLSGLQKEVLALYRLILREAVGKDRKKLAASTPGSHKTVNQLLTTRSSTSYARTEFRKQSQQVRRSDFKTIEYKIRKGKKQLQLLKMPGVNLVGGNT
;
A
#
# COMPACT_ATOMS: atom_id res chain seq x y z
N MET A 1 -23.28 13.83 11.22
CA MET A 1 -23.01 13.32 9.86
C MET A 1 -23.22 11.81 9.86
N SER A 2 -24.30 11.31 9.28
CA SER A 2 -24.54 9.87 9.20
C SER A 2 -23.44 9.23 8.35
N GLY A 3 -22.59 8.41 8.98
CA GLY A 3 -21.57 7.65 8.25
C GLY A 3 -22.25 6.68 7.32
N SER A 4 -22.35 7.04 6.03
CA SER A 4 -22.91 6.14 5.02
C SER A 4 -22.18 4.80 5.06
N ARG A 5 -22.95 3.70 5.13
CA ARG A 5 -22.38 2.36 5.18
C ARG A 5 -21.58 2.12 3.89
N LEU A 6 -20.30 1.84 4.04
CA LEU A 6 -19.42 1.53 2.90
C LEU A 6 -19.92 0.28 2.16
N SER A 7 -19.90 0.31 0.83
CA SER A 7 -20.21 -0.85 0.01
C SER A 7 -19.18 -1.97 0.21
N GLY A 8 -19.54 -3.21 -0.14
CA GLY A 8 -18.61 -4.34 -0.08
C GLY A 8 -17.31 -4.05 -0.85
N LEU A 9 -17.44 -3.52 -2.07
CA LEU A 9 -16.30 -3.15 -2.90
C LEU A 9 -15.43 -2.05 -2.26
N GLN A 10 -16.04 -1.02 -1.66
CA GLN A 10 -15.30 0.03 -0.96
C GLN A 10 -14.52 -0.53 0.24
N LYS A 11 -15.12 -1.45 1.00
CA LYS A 11 -14.44 -2.15 2.09
C LYS A 11 -13.26 -2.96 1.58
N GLU A 12 -13.38 -3.64 0.45
CA GLU A 12 -12.28 -4.38 -0.17
C GLU A 12 -11.14 -3.47 -0.61
N VAL A 13 -11.42 -2.34 -1.25
CA VAL A 13 -10.40 -1.35 -1.64
C VAL A 13 -9.62 -0.88 -0.40
N LEU A 14 -10.33 -0.52 0.68
CA LEU A 14 -9.71 -0.05 1.91
C LEU A 14 -8.97 -1.16 2.67
N ALA A 15 -9.46 -2.39 2.62
CA ALA A 15 -8.77 -3.54 3.19
C ALA A 15 -7.44 -3.78 2.46
N LEU A 16 -7.47 -3.79 1.12
CA LEU A 16 -6.27 -3.95 0.29
C LEU A 16 -5.25 -2.84 0.56
N TYR A 17 -5.69 -1.58 0.60
CA TYR A 17 -4.82 -0.44 0.91
C TYR A 17 -4.11 -0.61 2.26
N ARG A 18 -4.86 -0.93 3.31
CA ARG A 18 -4.30 -1.12 4.67
C ARG A 18 -3.32 -2.28 4.73
N LEU A 19 -3.59 -3.38 4.02
CA LEU A 19 -2.69 -4.53 3.96
C LEU A 19 -1.37 -4.18 3.28
N ILE A 20 -1.42 -3.50 2.12
CA ILE A 20 -0.23 -3.06 1.40
C ILE A 20 0.63 -2.14 2.28
N LEU A 21 0.03 -1.17 2.96
CA LEU A 21 0.77 -0.26 3.84
C LEU A 21 1.42 -0.99 5.02
N ARG A 22 0.73 -1.95 5.65
CA ARG A 22 1.29 -2.72 6.77
C ARG A 22 2.51 -3.53 6.34
N GLU A 23 2.44 -4.19 5.19
CA GLU A 23 3.57 -4.96 4.66
C GLU A 23 4.74 -4.05 4.28
N ALA A 24 4.48 -2.90 3.65
CA ALA A 24 5.52 -1.93 3.30
C ALA A 24 6.21 -1.37 4.55
N VAL A 25 5.45 -1.00 5.59
CA VAL A 25 6.00 -0.54 6.88
C VAL A 25 6.85 -1.63 7.52
N GLY A 26 6.39 -2.88 7.50
CA GLY A 26 7.14 -4.01 8.03
C GLY A 26 8.49 -4.17 7.33
N LYS A 27 8.52 -4.04 5.99
CA LYS A 27 9.76 -4.11 5.21
C LYS A 27 10.68 -2.92 5.43
N ASP A 28 10.14 -1.70 5.47
CA ASP A 28 10.93 -0.50 5.74
C ASP A 28 11.59 -0.59 7.13
N ARG A 29 10.85 -1.05 8.15
CA ARG A 29 11.41 -1.25 9.51
C ARG A 29 12.49 -2.32 9.55
N LYS A 30 12.28 -3.46 8.88
CA LYS A 30 13.31 -4.51 8.77
C LYS A 30 14.57 -3.99 8.08
N LYS A 31 14.41 -3.22 6.99
CA LYS A 31 15.53 -2.59 6.28
C LYS A 31 16.28 -1.60 7.18
N LEU A 32 15.55 -0.75 7.92
CA LEU A 32 16.15 0.21 8.85
C LEU A 32 16.87 -0.47 10.01
N ALA A 33 16.29 -1.53 10.58
CA ALA A 33 16.93 -2.30 11.65
C ALA A 33 18.23 -2.96 11.20
N ALA A 34 18.31 -3.38 9.93
CA ALA A 34 19.53 -3.96 9.36
C ALA A 34 20.61 -2.91 9.05
N SER A 35 20.22 -1.69 8.61
CA SER A 35 21.19 -0.63 8.26
C SER A 35 21.64 0.22 9.45
N THR A 36 20.73 0.44 10.42
CA THR A 36 20.95 1.34 11.56
C THR A 36 20.23 0.80 12.78
N PRO A 37 20.87 -0.12 13.54
CA PRO A 37 20.30 -0.67 14.77
C PRO A 37 19.89 0.47 15.73
N GLY A 38 18.70 0.36 16.32
CA GLY A 38 18.14 1.39 17.22
C GLY A 38 17.41 2.54 16.53
N SER A 39 17.50 2.69 15.19
CA SER A 39 16.71 3.68 14.46
C SER A 39 15.27 3.19 14.27
N HIS A 40 14.31 3.80 14.99
CA HIS A 40 12.89 3.51 14.82
C HIS A 40 12.15 4.69 14.20
N LYS A 41 11.65 4.51 12.98
CA LYS A 41 10.76 5.49 12.33
C LYS A 41 9.29 5.18 12.63
N THR A 42 8.54 6.22 13.00
CA THR A 42 7.08 6.12 13.14
C THR A 42 6.41 5.90 11.78
N VAL A 43 5.18 5.40 11.76
CA VAL A 43 4.42 5.19 10.51
C VAL A 43 4.25 6.50 9.75
N ASN A 44 3.99 7.61 10.46
CA ASN A 44 3.87 8.94 9.86
C ASN A 44 5.16 9.37 9.16
N GLN A 45 6.32 9.12 9.77
CA GLN A 45 7.62 9.39 9.13
C GLN A 45 7.84 8.51 7.89
N LEU A 46 7.43 7.24 7.93
CA LEU A 46 7.52 6.38 6.75
C LEU A 46 6.59 6.83 5.62
N LEU A 47 5.40 7.34 5.93
CA LEU A 47 4.45 7.85 4.93
C LEU A 47 4.88 9.16 4.25
N THR A 48 5.89 9.86 4.77
CA THR A 48 6.39 11.14 4.24
C THR A 48 7.80 11.05 3.66
N THR A 49 8.67 10.20 4.23
CA THR A 49 10.04 10.01 3.75
C THR A 49 10.07 9.20 2.44
N ARG A 50 11.20 9.23 1.72
CA ARG A 50 11.45 8.31 0.59
C ARG A 50 11.59 6.87 1.10
N SER A 51 10.45 6.25 1.35
CA SER A 51 10.31 4.89 1.83
C SER A 51 9.40 4.11 0.88
N SER A 52 9.40 2.79 1.02
CA SER A 52 8.49 1.98 0.24
C SER A 52 7.02 2.17 0.64
N THR A 53 6.78 2.51 1.92
CA THR A 53 5.47 2.91 2.45
C THR A 53 4.93 4.17 1.77
N SER A 54 5.78 5.20 1.60
CA SER A 54 5.41 6.45 0.92
C SER A 54 5.11 6.22 -0.57
N TYR A 55 5.93 5.41 -1.23
CA TYR A 55 5.69 5.01 -2.62
C TYR A 55 4.34 4.30 -2.78
N ALA A 56 4.08 3.27 -1.97
CA ALA A 56 2.81 2.54 -2.02
C ALA A 56 1.59 3.44 -1.78
N ARG A 57 1.69 4.40 -0.85
CA ARG A 57 0.66 5.41 -0.61
C ARG A 57 0.40 6.27 -1.85
N THR A 58 1.47 6.80 -2.44
CA THR A 58 1.40 7.73 -3.58
C THR A 58 0.83 7.03 -4.81
N GLU A 59 1.33 5.84 -5.14
CA GLU A 59 0.85 5.05 -6.26
C GLU A 59 -0.62 4.64 -6.10
N PHE A 60 -1.03 4.19 -4.91
CA PHE A 60 -2.43 3.85 -4.68
C PHE A 60 -3.34 5.06 -4.87
N ARG A 61 -2.92 6.24 -4.37
CA ARG A 61 -3.66 7.49 -4.54
C ARG A 61 -3.77 7.87 -6.02
N LYS A 62 -2.67 7.84 -6.77
CA LYS A 62 -2.64 8.11 -8.21
C LYS A 62 -3.58 7.19 -8.98
N GLN A 63 -3.53 5.88 -8.72
CA GLN A 63 -4.42 4.92 -9.36
C GLN A 63 -5.88 5.14 -8.99
N SER A 64 -6.18 5.52 -7.74
CA SER A 64 -7.56 5.82 -7.32
C SER A 64 -8.15 7.06 -7.99
N GLN A 65 -7.33 8.04 -8.33
CA GLN A 65 -7.74 9.26 -9.05
C GLN A 65 -8.04 8.99 -10.53
N GLN A 66 -7.41 7.97 -11.11
CA GLN A 66 -7.58 7.59 -12.51
C GLN A 66 -8.79 6.68 -12.76
N VAL A 67 -9.50 6.25 -11.71
CA VAL A 67 -10.62 5.30 -11.82
C VAL A 67 -11.89 5.96 -11.31
N ARG A 68 -12.92 5.97 -12.16
CA ARG A 68 -14.24 6.47 -11.77
C ARG A 68 -14.86 5.53 -10.74
N ARG A 69 -15.57 6.10 -9.76
CA ARG A 69 -16.25 5.32 -8.70
C ARG A 69 -17.32 4.35 -9.22
N SER A 70 -17.88 4.64 -10.39
CA SER A 70 -18.88 3.79 -11.08
C SER A 70 -18.27 2.69 -11.94
N ASP A 71 -16.95 2.70 -12.17
CA ASP A 71 -16.28 1.69 -13.00
C ASP A 71 -15.93 0.45 -12.15
N PHE A 72 -16.96 -0.31 -11.79
CA PHE A 72 -16.84 -1.46 -10.91
C PHE A 72 -15.91 -2.54 -11.48
N LYS A 73 -15.96 -2.78 -12.80
CA LYS A 73 -15.11 -3.78 -13.48
C LYS A 73 -13.63 -3.44 -13.33
N THR A 74 -13.25 -2.18 -13.56
CA THR A 74 -11.87 -1.74 -13.40
C THR A 74 -11.43 -1.78 -11.94
N ILE A 75 -12.30 -1.41 -11.00
CA ILE A 75 -12.01 -1.48 -9.56
C ILE A 75 -11.75 -2.93 -9.14
N GLU A 76 -12.63 -3.87 -9.50
CA GLU A 76 -12.47 -5.29 -9.20
C GLU A 76 -11.18 -5.87 -9.79
N TYR A 77 -10.88 -5.54 -11.06
CA TYR A 77 -9.63 -5.94 -11.69
C TYR A 77 -8.41 -5.42 -10.91
N LYS A 78 -8.41 -4.14 -10.53
CA LYS A 78 -7.31 -3.53 -9.76
C LYS A 78 -7.19 -4.14 -8.37
N ILE A 79 -8.30 -4.47 -7.70
CA ILE A 79 -8.27 -5.20 -6.42
C ILE A 79 -7.59 -6.55 -6.61
N ARG A 80 -7.98 -7.33 -7.62
CA ARG A 80 -7.39 -8.64 -7.88
C ARG A 80 -5.90 -8.53 -8.24
N LYS A 81 -5.52 -7.54 -9.05
CA LYS A 81 -4.11 -7.25 -9.38
C LYS A 81 -3.32 -6.86 -8.13
N GLY A 82 -3.85 -5.98 -7.30
CA GLY A 82 -3.21 -5.57 -6.06
C GLY A 82 -3.08 -6.68 -5.02
N LYS A 83 -4.07 -7.59 -4.91
CA LYS A 83 -3.97 -8.80 -4.08
C LYS A 83 -2.81 -9.70 -4.52
N LYS A 84 -2.59 -9.87 -5.83
CA LYS A 84 -1.42 -10.59 -6.37
C LYS A 84 -0.10 -9.88 -6.03
N GLN A 85 -0.03 -8.56 -6.21
CA GLN A 85 1.16 -7.79 -5.84
C GLN A 85 1.47 -7.87 -4.34
N LEU A 86 0.44 -7.85 -3.48
CA LEU A 86 0.59 -8.03 -2.04
C LEU A 86 1.13 -9.43 -1.70
N GLN A 87 0.64 -10.48 -2.38
CA GLN A 87 1.14 -11.83 -2.18
C GLN A 87 2.63 -11.94 -2.53
N LEU A 88 3.04 -11.36 -3.66
CA LEU A 88 4.46 -11.27 -4.04
C LEU A 88 5.26 -10.48 -3.00
N LEU A 89 4.72 -9.38 -2.49
CA LEU A 89 5.39 -8.57 -1.48
C LEU A 89 5.64 -9.37 -0.19
N LYS A 90 4.71 -10.24 0.21
CA LYS A 90 4.84 -11.10 1.39
C LYS A 90 5.91 -12.19 1.25
N MET A 91 6.30 -12.54 0.02
CA MET A 91 7.33 -13.56 -0.19
C MET A 91 8.68 -13.07 0.36
N PRO A 92 9.44 -13.93 1.06
CA PRO A 92 10.79 -13.61 1.50
C PRO A 92 11.69 -13.38 0.28
N GLY A 93 12.63 -12.44 0.38
CA GLY A 93 13.57 -12.12 -0.71
C GLY A 93 13.05 -11.15 -1.78
N VAL A 94 11.75 -10.85 -1.82
CA VAL A 94 11.23 -9.80 -2.73
C VAL A 94 11.51 -8.42 -2.13
N ASN A 95 12.50 -7.72 -2.70
CA ASN A 95 12.77 -6.31 -2.44
C ASN A 95 11.91 -5.46 -3.37
N LEU A 96 11.27 -4.42 -2.83
CA LEU A 96 10.59 -3.41 -3.64
C LEU A 96 11.67 -2.69 -4.44
N VAL A 97 11.82 -3.05 -5.73
CA VAL A 97 12.54 -2.23 -6.70
C VAL A 97 11.84 -0.87 -6.64
N GLY A 98 12.53 0.12 -6.07
CA GLY A 98 12.05 1.49 -6.07
C GLY A 98 11.71 1.82 -7.52
N GLY A 99 10.46 2.22 -7.78
CA GLY A 99 10.07 2.59 -9.12
C GLY A 99 11.00 3.69 -9.61
N ASN A 100 11.91 3.36 -10.51
CA ASN A 100 12.59 4.35 -11.33
C ASN A 100 11.54 4.88 -12.31
N THR A 101 10.89 5.96 -11.91
CA THR A 101 10.27 6.94 -12.80
C THR A 101 10.69 8.31 -12.32
#